data_AF-A0A0K0DNH9-F1
#
_entry.id   AF-A0A0K0DNH9-F1
#
_cell.length_a   1.000
_cell.length_b   1.000
_cell.length_c   1.000
_cell.angle_alpha   90.00
_cell.angle_beta   90.00
_cell.angle_gamma   90.00
#
_symmetry.space_group_name_H-M   'P 1'
#
loop_
_entity.id
_entity.type
_entity.pdbx_description
1 polymer ?
#
loop_
_entity_poly.entity_id
_entity_poly.type
_entity_poly.pdbx_seq_one_letter_code
_entity_poly.pdbx_strand_id
1 'polypeptide(L)'
;MVRIIRTNYIAFIKRYDFFLSNEWIFQEYGNYFYILKYYILLQSADISREEGLDLVEYPLYRIVQVLYALLSLTSLPLLLYVEVKHIFGSTFHRNIKIYEIISSLISKPCDFFPSFYIYAFFHLTSILPFYGMILSLAAMCCERTVATVRSNKYESNGIALSLLLLVVTIVATVADMSYVYEIRDFNAKMWSMIYVPPAAVDKFNQVALLNIFISFVCIATFQMLSRYNEKKYSV
;
A
#
# COMPACT_ATOMS: atom_id res chain seq x y z
N MET A 1 -0.76 31.34 18.39
CA MET A 1 -1.18 30.25 17.46
C MET A 1 -0.06 29.24 17.21
N VAL A 2 1.16 29.67 16.85
CA VAL A 2 2.32 28.79 16.58
C VAL A 2 2.77 27.92 17.79
N ARG A 3 2.61 28.41 19.04
CA ARG A 3 2.91 27.60 20.24
C ARG A 3 1.92 26.46 20.50
N ILE A 4 0.66 26.58 20.10
CA ILE A 4 -0.36 25.53 20.31
C ILE A 4 -0.15 24.38 19.32
N ILE A 5 0.28 24.70 18.09
CA ILE A 5 0.62 23.70 17.05
C ILE A 5 1.85 22.89 17.46
N ARG A 6 2.88 23.53 18.04
CA ARG A 6 4.11 22.85 18.48
C ARG A 6 3.86 21.85 19.62
N THR A 7 2.99 22.19 20.58
CA THR A 7 2.67 21.30 21.71
C THR A 7 1.84 20.08 21.28
N ASN A 8 0.91 20.26 20.33
CA ASN A 8 0.12 19.15 19.77
C ASN A 8 0.97 18.22 18.90
N TYR A 9 1.98 18.74 18.19
CA TYR A 9 2.88 17.94 17.36
C TYR A 9 3.83 17.07 18.19
N ILE A 10 4.35 17.59 19.31
CA ILE A 10 5.21 16.81 20.23
C ILE A 10 4.40 15.74 20.98
N ALA A 11 3.14 16.02 21.32
CA ALA A 11 2.22 15.02 21.87
C ALA A 11 1.86 13.92 20.85
N PHE A 12 1.77 14.26 19.56
CA PHE A 12 1.54 13.33 18.46
C PHE A 12 2.73 12.39 18.23
N ILE A 13 3.96 12.90 18.23
CA ILE A 13 5.19 12.09 18.09
C ILE A 13 5.35 11.10 19.26
N LYS A 14 5.10 11.53 20.50
CA LYS A 14 5.15 10.62 21.67
C LYS A 14 4.07 9.53 21.63
N ARG A 15 2.95 9.76 20.96
CA ARG A 15 1.89 8.75 20.73
C ARG A 15 2.24 7.80 19.57
N TYR A 16 3.07 8.25 18.64
CA TYR A 16 3.59 7.49 17.51
C TYR A 16 4.67 6.48 17.93
N ASP A 17 5.57 6.87 18.85
CA ASP A 17 6.57 5.97 19.43
C ASP A 17 5.93 4.84 20.27
N PHE A 18 4.78 5.10 20.89
CA PHE A 18 4.00 4.08 21.61
C PHE A 18 3.44 3.01 20.66
N PHE A 19 3.04 3.39 19.44
CA PHE A 19 2.50 2.48 18.43
C PHE A 19 3.57 1.58 17.78
N LEU A 20 4.80 2.09 17.65
CA LEU A 20 5.95 1.33 17.12
C LEU A 20 6.51 0.29 18.09
N SER A 21 6.11 0.32 19.38
CA SER A 21 6.57 -0.66 20.39
C SER A 21 5.76 -1.97 20.42
N ASN A 22 4.65 -2.06 19.66
CA ASN A 22 3.85 -3.28 19.58
C ASN A 22 4.29 -4.13 18.38
N GLU A 23 5.09 -5.18 18.65
CA GLU A 23 5.67 -6.09 17.63
C GLU A 23 4.64 -6.73 16.68
N TRP A 24 3.39 -6.90 17.11
CA TRP A 24 2.33 -7.52 16.31
C TRP A 24 1.84 -6.66 15.14
N ILE A 25 1.88 -5.33 15.24
CA ILE A 25 1.45 -4.43 14.14
C ILE A 25 2.54 -4.34 13.06
N PHE A 26 3.81 -4.51 13.47
CA PHE A 26 4.96 -4.39 12.57
C PHE A 26 5.09 -5.57 11.59
N GLN A 27 4.64 -6.77 11.98
CA GLN A 27 4.67 -7.96 11.12
C GLN A 27 3.60 -7.95 10.02
N GLU A 28 2.46 -7.30 10.24
CA GLU A 28 1.31 -7.36 9.32
C GLU A 28 1.25 -6.13 8.36
N TYR A 29 1.83 -4.98 8.76
CA TYR A 29 1.74 -3.71 8.00
C TYR A 29 3.08 -3.00 7.76
N GLY A 30 4.21 -3.66 8.03
CA GLY A 30 5.55 -3.05 7.92
C GLY A 30 5.79 -2.31 6.60
N ASN A 31 5.34 -2.86 5.46
CA ASN A 31 5.54 -2.23 4.14
C ASN A 31 4.72 -0.95 3.91
N TYR A 32 3.52 -0.80 4.51
CA TYR A 32 2.75 0.44 4.43
C TYR A 32 3.37 1.56 5.28
N PHE A 33 3.91 1.20 6.43
CA PHE A 33 4.57 2.14 7.32
C PHE A 33 5.93 2.62 6.78
N TYR A 34 6.67 1.78 6.04
CA TYR A 34 7.92 2.21 5.41
C TYR A 34 7.71 3.28 4.33
N ILE A 35 6.65 3.18 3.52
CA ILE A 35 6.30 4.18 2.50
C ILE A 35 5.85 5.50 3.17
N LEU A 36 5.03 5.41 4.22
CA LEU A 36 4.58 6.59 4.98
C LEU A 36 5.72 7.27 5.74
N LYS A 37 6.66 6.50 6.32
CA LYS A 37 7.86 7.01 7.01
C LYS A 37 8.84 7.66 6.04
N TYR A 38 9.02 7.13 4.82
CA TYR A 38 9.80 7.78 3.77
C TYR A 38 9.18 9.12 3.30
N TYR A 39 7.84 9.20 3.22
CA TYR A 39 7.14 10.45 2.88
C TYR A 39 7.22 11.50 4.00
N ILE A 40 7.16 11.09 5.27
CA ILE A 40 7.31 11.99 6.43
C ILE A 40 8.78 12.44 6.60
N LEU A 41 9.76 11.59 6.27
CA LEU A 41 11.19 11.97 6.27
C LEU A 41 11.52 12.95 5.13
N LEU A 42 10.90 12.83 3.97
CA LEU A 42 10.99 13.82 2.88
C LEU A 42 10.39 15.18 3.27
N GLN A 43 9.51 15.22 4.27
CA GLN A 43 8.90 16.43 4.81
C GLN A 43 9.76 17.09 5.91
N SER A 44 10.84 16.43 6.37
CA SER A 44 11.79 16.94 7.38
C SER A 44 13.01 17.66 6.80
N ALA A 45 12.96 18.06 5.53
CA ALA A 45 13.96 18.92 4.87
C ALA A 45 13.92 20.38 5.38
N ASP A 46 13.59 20.60 6.66
CA ASP A 46 13.71 21.87 7.38
C ASP A 46 15.18 22.30 7.60
N ILE A 47 16.15 21.47 7.16
CA ILE A 47 17.59 21.79 7.17
C ILE A 47 17.99 22.67 5.96
N SER A 48 17.12 22.85 4.96
CA SER A 48 17.44 23.65 3.76
C SER A 48 17.04 25.13 3.88
N ARG A 49 17.06 25.69 5.09
CA ARG A 49 16.59 27.06 5.37
C ARG A 49 17.71 28.09 5.49
N GLU A 50 18.98 27.66 5.46
CA GLU A 50 20.13 28.58 5.59
C GLU A 50 20.69 29.09 4.26
N GLU A 51 20.34 28.51 3.11
CA GLU A 51 20.97 28.87 1.83
C GLU A 51 20.20 29.89 0.97
N GLY A 52 19.14 30.52 1.48
CA GLY A 52 18.52 31.67 0.82
C GLY A 52 17.99 31.40 -0.60
N LEU A 53 17.70 30.13 -0.92
CA LEU A 53 16.98 29.77 -2.14
C LEU A 53 15.49 30.04 -1.92
N ASP A 54 15.03 31.16 -2.46
CA ASP A 54 13.61 31.45 -2.68
C ASP A 54 13.02 30.33 -3.55
N LEU A 55 12.56 29.28 -2.87
CA LEU A 55 11.84 28.16 -3.43
C LEU A 55 10.48 28.69 -3.88
N VAL A 56 10.46 29.14 -5.14
CA VAL A 56 9.33 29.70 -5.87
C VAL A 56 8.03 29.04 -5.44
N GLU A 57 7.20 29.90 -4.86
CA GLU A 57 5.81 29.70 -4.47
C GLU A 57 4.98 29.28 -5.68
N TYR A 58 4.92 27.99 -6.00
CA TYR A 58 3.79 27.48 -6.78
C TYR A 58 2.66 27.14 -5.80
N PRO A 59 1.70 28.06 -5.57
CA PRO A 59 0.61 27.82 -4.64
C PRO A 59 -0.18 26.57 -5.03
N LEU A 60 -0.29 26.28 -6.33
CA LEU A 60 -0.99 25.11 -6.84
C LEU A 60 -0.31 23.78 -6.46
N TYR A 61 1.03 23.71 -6.47
CA TYR A 61 1.76 22.51 -6.04
C TYR A 61 1.63 22.31 -4.52
N ARG A 62 1.75 23.38 -3.74
CA ARG A 62 1.49 23.33 -2.29
C ARG A 62 0.05 22.94 -2.00
N ILE A 63 -0.92 23.45 -2.76
CA ILE A 63 -2.33 23.11 -2.62
C ILE A 63 -2.56 21.63 -2.97
N VAL A 64 -1.97 21.10 -4.04
CA VAL A 64 -2.12 19.68 -4.43
C VAL A 64 -1.42 18.76 -3.44
N GLN A 65 -0.23 19.11 -2.96
CA GLN A 65 0.50 18.33 -1.97
C GLN A 65 -0.18 18.38 -0.60
N VAL A 66 -0.72 19.54 -0.22
CA VAL A 66 -1.59 19.69 0.97
C VAL A 66 -2.90 18.94 0.77
N LEU A 67 -3.51 18.94 -0.42
CA LEU A 67 -4.71 18.15 -0.72
C LEU A 67 -4.43 16.65 -0.67
N TYR A 68 -3.28 16.16 -1.15
CA TYR A 68 -2.89 14.75 -1.10
C TYR A 68 -2.52 14.32 0.31
N ALA A 69 -1.79 15.16 1.05
CA ALA A 69 -1.51 14.94 2.45
C ALA A 69 -2.81 14.96 3.27
N LEU A 70 -3.71 15.91 3.01
CA LEU A 70 -5.04 15.94 3.61
C LEU A 70 -5.88 14.74 3.17
N LEU A 71 -5.82 14.27 1.92
CA LEU A 71 -6.53 13.08 1.47
C LEU A 71 -6.01 11.83 2.18
N SER A 72 -4.69 11.71 2.32
CA SER A 72 -4.04 10.59 3.01
C SER A 72 -4.29 10.64 4.53
N LEU A 73 -4.30 11.85 5.09
CA LEU A 73 -4.55 12.13 6.50
C LEU A 73 -6.05 12.22 6.85
N THR A 74 -6.95 12.30 5.87
CA THR A 74 -8.41 12.13 6.02
C THR A 74 -8.83 10.70 5.69
N SER A 75 -8.11 10.02 4.79
CA SER A 75 -8.24 8.59 4.58
C SER A 75 -7.73 7.83 5.79
N LEU A 76 -6.74 8.31 6.54
CA LEU A 76 -6.27 7.66 7.77
C LEU A 76 -7.34 7.56 8.86
N PRO A 77 -8.10 8.63 9.21
CA PRO A 77 -9.28 8.56 10.05
C PRO A 77 -10.39 7.74 9.44
N LEU A 78 -10.58 7.72 8.11
CA LEU A 78 -11.57 6.87 7.46
C LEU A 78 -11.15 5.39 7.49
N LEU A 79 -9.86 5.09 7.35
CA LEU A 79 -9.24 3.76 7.45
C LEU A 79 -9.28 3.31 8.89
N LEU A 80 -8.90 4.15 9.85
CA LEU A 80 -9.03 3.91 11.29
C LEU A 80 -10.50 3.86 11.72
N TYR A 81 -11.40 4.60 11.07
CA TYR A 81 -12.84 4.53 11.35
C TYR A 81 -13.44 3.28 10.75
N VAL A 82 -13.05 2.88 9.54
CA VAL A 82 -13.43 1.60 8.92
C VAL A 82 -12.79 0.46 9.70
N GLU A 83 -11.54 0.55 10.12
CA GLU A 83 -10.90 -0.42 11.00
C GLU A 83 -11.61 -0.45 12.35
N VAL A 84 -11.81 0.65 13.06
CA VAL A 84 -12.51 0.61 14.36
C VAL A 84 -13.97 0.18 14.18
N LYS A 85 -14.72 0.71 13.22
CA LYS A 85 -16.15 0.39 12.98
C LYS A 85 -16.38 -0.96 12.31
N HIS A 86 -15.45 -1.47 11.50
CA HIS A 86 -15.53 -2.79 10.84
C HIS A 86 -14.73 -3.86 11.59
N ILE A 87 -13.61 -3.59 12.24
CA ILE A 87 -12.98 -4.54 13.17
C ILE A 87 -13.87 -4.77 14.40
N PHE A 88 -14.53 -3.73 14.94
CA PHE A 88 -15.50 -3.92 16.04
C PHE A 88 -16.93 -4.20 15.58
N GLY A 89 -17.33 -3.84 14.35
CA GLY A 89 -18.72 -3.93 13.88
C GLY A 89 -18.97 -4.66 12.56
N SER A 90 -17.94 -5.00 11.77
CA SER A 90 -18.13 -5.79 10.54
C SER A 90 -18.22 -7.26 10.88
N THR A 91 -19.33 -7.84 10.45
CA THR A 91 -19.59 -9.27 10.39
C THR A 91 -18.45 -10.06 9.74
N PHE A 92 -17.64 -9.45 8.86
CA PHE A 92 -16.52 -10.11 8.19
C PHE A 92 -15.30 -10.33 9.11
N HIS A 93 -14.90 -9.30 9.86
CA HIS A 93 -13.84 -9.43 10.87
C HIS A 93 -14.33 -10.20 12.09
N ARG A 94 -15.62 -10.04 12.41
CA ARG A 94 -16.30 -10.88 13.40
C ARG A 94 -16.27 -12.35 12.97
N ASN A 95 -16.43 -12.69 11.68
CA ASN A 95 -16.34 -14.09 11.23
C ASN A 95 -14.91 -14.65 11.35
N ILE A 96 -13.87 -13.90 10.97
CA ILE A 96 -12.47 -14.35 11.13
C ILE A 96 -12.11 -14.49 12.62
N LYS A 97 -12.46 -13.50 13.45
CA LYS A 97 -12.29 -13.58 14.91
C LYS A 97 -13.19 -14.64 15.54
N ILE A 98 -14.40 -14.88 15.02
CA ILE A 98 -15.29 -15.96 15.47
C ILE A 98 -14.63 -17.30 15.10
N TYR A 99 -14.00 -17.45 13.94
CA TYR A 99 -13.24 -18.66 13.62
C TYR A 99 -12.07 -18.85 14.59
N GLU A 100 -11.35 -17.79 14.93
CA GLU A 100 -10.24 -17.83 15.88
C GLU A 100 -10.71 -18.07 17.34
N ILE A 101 -11.84 -17.48 17.73
CA ILE A 101 -12.49 -17.65 19.04
C ILE A 101 -13.15 -19.03 19.15
N ILE A 102 -13.84 -19.52 18.11
CA ILE A 102 -14.39 -20.87 18.07
C ILE A 102 -13.25 -21.90 18.08
N SER A 103 -12.19 -21.66 17.31
CA SER A 103 -10.96 -22.44 17.35
C SER A 103 -10.38 -22.52 18.77
N SER A 104 -10.32 -21.39 19.50
CA SER A 104 -9.82 -21.36 20.87
C SER A 104 -10.78 -21.96 21.92
N LEU A 105 -12.07 -22.09 21.60
CA LEU A 105 -13.08 -22.71 22.45
C LEU A 105 -13.22 -24.24 22.25
N ILE A 106 -12.62 -24.79 21.19
CA ILE A 106 -12.57 -26.25 20.97
C ILE A 106 -11.55 -26.84 21.94
N SER A 107 -11.95 -27.90 22.66
CA SER A 107 -11.16 -28.55 23.74
C SER A 107 -9.80 -29.13 23.31
N LYS A 108 -9.52 -29.13 21.99
CA LYS A 108 -8.23 -29.47 21.38
C LYS A 108 -7.93 -28.49 20.24
N PRO A 109 -7.37 -27.30 20.53
CA PRO A 109 -7.09 -26.29 19.52
C PRO A 109 -6.09 -26.79 18.46
N CYS A 110 -5.29 -27.81 18.77
CA CYS A 110 -4.32 -28.43 17.86
C CYS A 110 -4.90 -29.24 16.71
N ASP A 111 -6.19 -29.55 16.74
CA ASP A 111 -6.83 -30.38 15.72
C ASP A 111 -7.73 -29.59 14.76
N PHE A 112 -7.93 -28.28 14.99
CA PHE A 112 -8.78 -27.45 14.14
C PHE A 112 -7.97 -26.82 13.00
N PHE A 113 -8.15 -27.36 11.80
CA PHE A 113 -7.62 -26.78 10.56
C PHE A 113 -8.80 -26.35 9.68
N PRO A 114 -8.75 -25.15 9.06
CA PRO A 114 -9.78 -24.76 8.12
C PRO A 114 -9.85 -25.74 6.96
N SER A 115 -11.05 -25.97 6.44
CA SER A 115 -11.19 -26.78 5.25
C SER A 115 -10.44 -26.13 4.09
N PHE A 116 -9.94 -26.97 3.18
CA PHE A 116 -9.22 -26.58 1.97
C PHE A 116 -9.83 -25.36 1.26
N TYR A 117 -11.14 -25.39 1.00
CA TYR A 117 -11.85 -24.34 0.27
C TYR A 117 -11.93 -23.02 1.05
N ILE A 118 -12.10 -23.11 2.37
CA ILE A 118 -12.16 -21.92 3.23
C ILE A 118 -10.78 -21.25 3.26
N TYR A 119 -9.72 -22.03 3.46
CA TYR A 119 -8.35 -21.50 3.45
C TYR A 119 -8.01 -20.84 2.12
N ALA A 120 -8.21 -21.55 1.00
CA ALA A 120 -7.93 -21.02 -0.33
C ALA A 120 -8.72 -19.74 -0.61
N PHE A 121 -10.03 -19.72 -0.31
CA PHE A 121 -10.87 -18.54 -0.56
C PHE A 121 -10.39 -17.31 0.20
N PHE A 122 -10.18 -17.42 1.52
CA PHE A 122 -9.75 -16.28 2.34
C PHE A 122 -8.33 -15.84 1.98
N HIS A 123 -7.40 -16.79 1.81
CA HIS A 123 -6.02 -16.47 1.47
C HIS A 123 -5.90 -15.75 0.12
N LEU A 124 -6.53 -16.30 -0.93
CA LEU A 124 -6.49 -15.72 -2.27
C LEU A 124 -7.20 -14.36 -2.30
N THR A 125 -8.33 -14.20 -1.59
CA THR A 125 -9.04 -12.92 -1.50
C THR A 125 -8.20 -11.87 -0.76
N SER A 126 -7.44 -12.26 0.26
CA SER A 126 -6.54 -11.36 0.97
C SER A 126 -5.34 -10.95 0.13
N ILE A 127 -4.72 -11.88 -0.60
CA ILE A 127 -3.49 -11.64 -1.36
C ILE A 127 -3.74 -10.94 -2.70
N LEU A 128 -4.86 -11.19 -3.37
CA LEU A 128 -5.19 -10.60 -4.67
C LEU A 128 -5.10 -9.06 -4.70
N PRO A 129 -5.66 -8.31 -3.72
CA PRO A 129 -5.49 -6.87 -3.63
C PRO A 129 -4.03 -6.42 -3.52
N PHE A 130 -3.18 -7.14 -2.80
CA PHE A 130 -1.77 -6.76 -2.63
C PHE A 130 -1.03 -6.74 -3.97
N TYR A 131 -1.17 -7.80 -4.77
CA TYR A 131 -0.59 -7.83 -6.11
C TYR A 131 -1.22 -6.79 -7.04
N GLY A 132 -2.55 -6.66 -7.00
CA GLY A 132 -3.28 -5.68 -7.79
C GLY A 132 -2.83 -4.24 -7.51
N MET A 133 -2.55 -3.89 -6.25
CA MET A 133 -2.07 -2.55 -5.88
C MET A 133 -0.69 -2.23 -6.45
N ILE A 134 0.26 -3.17 -6.37
CA ILE A 134 1.63 -2.95 -6.91
C ILE A 134 1.61 -2.84 -8.44
N LEU A 135 0.85 -3.71 -9.12
CA LEU A 135 0.70 -3.63 -10.57
C LEU A 135 -0.04 -2.35 -11.01
N SER A 136 -1.03 -1.90 -10.22
CA SER A 136 -1.70 -0.61 -10.46
C SER A 136 -0.74 0.58 -10.31
N LEU A 137 0.21 0.52 -9.37
CA LEU A 137 1.27 1.53 -9.25
C LEU A 137 2.14 1.57 -10.52
N ALA A 138 2.51 0.41 -11.05
CA ALA A 138 3.26 0.32 -12.30
C ALA A 138 2.45 0.87 -13.49
N ALA A 139 1.18 0.51 -13.60
CA ALA A 139 0.28 1.03 -14.63
C ALA A 139 0.18 2.57 -14.57
N MET A 140 -0.02 3.14 -13.37
CA MET A 140 -0.04 4.58 -13.17
C MET A 140 1.30 5.24 -13.55
N CYS A 141 2.42 4.61 -13.19
CA CYS A 141 3.75 5.07 -13.58
C CYS A 141 3.91 5.12 -15.11
N CYS A 142 3.46 4.08 -15.81
CA CYS A 142 3.47 4.03 -17.27
C CYS A 142 2.57 5.13 -17.89
N GLU A 143 1.34 5.27 -17.41
CA GLU A 143 0.39 6.29 -17.87
C GLU A 143 0.99 7.68 -17.75
N ARG A 144 1.55 8.02 -16.57
CA ARG A 144 2.18 9.32 -16.31
C ARG A 144 3.41 9.56 -17.20
N THR A 145 4.22 8.53 -17.41
CA THR A 145 5.38 8.61 -18.32
C THR A 145 4.93 8.95 -19.74
N VAL A 146 3.90 8.27 -20.25
CA VAL A 146 3.36 8.52 -21.60
C VAL A 146 2.73 9.92 -21.68
N ALA A 147 1.97 10.33 -20.67
CA ALA A 147 1.37 11.66 -20.60
C ALA A 147 2.43 12.78 -20.64
N THR A 148 3.54 12.61 -19.93
CA THR A 148 4.65 13.59 -19.91
C THR A 148 5.42 13.63 -21.23
N VAL A 149 5.73 12.47 -21.82
CA VAL A 149 6.55 12.40 -23.05
C VAL A 149 5.73 12.74 -24.30
N ARG A 150 4.43 12.40 -24.34
CA ARG A 150 3.57 12.51 -25.53
C ARG A 150 2.22 13.19 -25.23
N SER A 151 2.24 14.32 -24.53
CA SER A 151 1.04 15.06 -24.11
C SER A 151 -0.01 15.23 -25.21
N ASN A 152 0.38 15.68 -26.41
CA ASN A 152 -0.56 15.98 -27.50
C ASN A 152 -1.33 14.74 -27.98
N LYS A 153 -0.69 13.56 -27.99
CA LYS A 153 -1.34 12.30 -28.39
C LYS A 153 -2.10 11.65 -27.23
N TYR A 154 -1.62 11.88 -26.01
CA TYR A 154 -2.27 11.44 -24.79
C TYR A 154 -3.64 12.10 -24.60
N GLU A 155 -3.77 13.40 -24.89
CA GLU A 155 -5.06 14.10 -24.77
C GLU A 155 -6.17 13.50 -25.65
N SER A 156 -5.83 13.01 -26.85
CA SER A 156 -6.81 12.40 -27.75
C SER A 156 -7.07 10.90 -27.47
N ASN A 157 -6.13 10.18 -26.84
CA ASN A 157 -6.21 8.71 -26.69
C ASN A 157 -6.04 8.22 -25.25
N GLY A 158 -6.02 9.11 -24.25
CA GLY A 158 -5.70 8.76 -22.86
C GLY A 158 -6.64 7.72 -22.27
N ILE A 159 -7.94 7.80 -22.61
CA ILE A 159 -8.94 6.82 -22.16
C ILE A 159 -8.61 5.42 -22.67
N ALA A 160 -8.24 5.27 -23.95
CA ALA A 160 -7.91 3.97 -24.53
C ALA A 160 -6.64 3.38 -23.88
N LEU A 161 -5.64 4.22 -23.59
CA LEU A 161 -4.43 3.79 -22.89
C LEU A 161 -4.73 3.34 -21.46
N SER A 162 -5.53 4.11 -20.72
CA SER A 162 -5.90 3.79 -19.34
C SER A 162 -6.70 2.47 -19.25
N LEU A 163 -7.65 2.26 -20.17
CA LEU A 163 -8.38 0.99 -20.29
C LEU A 163 -7.46 -0.18 -20.64
N LEU A 164 -6.52 0.01 -21.56
CA LEU A 164 -5.53 -1.01 -21.91
C LEU A 164 -4.69 -1.39 -20.68
N LEU A 165 -4.19 -0.40 -19.95
CA LEU A 165 -3.37 -0.61 -18.75
C LEU A 165 -4.17 -1.30 -17.63
N LEU A 166 -5.46 -0.98 -17.47
CA LEU A 166 -6.35 -1.66 -16.54
C LEU A 166 -6.50 -3.16 -16.88
N VAL A 167 -6.76 -3.48 -18.16
CA VAL A 167 -6.87 -4.88 -18.61
C VAL A 167 -5.56 -5.62 -18.39
N VAL A 168 -4.42 -5.01 -18.74
CA VAL A 168 -3.09 -5.59 -18.51
C VAL A 168 -2.85 -5.84 -17.01
N THR A 169 -3.25 -4.91 -16.15
CA THR A 169 -3.11 -5.03 -14.69
C THR A 169 -3.91 -6.22 -14.15
N ILE A 170 -5.17 -6.37 -14.58
CA ILE A 170 -6.03 -7.50 -14.17
C ILE A 170 -5.42 -8.82 -14.63
N VAL A 171 -5.01 -8.92 -15.89
CA VAL A 171 -4.41 -10.14 -16.46
C VAL A 171 -3.10 -10.49 -15.75
N ALA A 172 -2.22 -9.52 -15.52
CA ALA A 172 -0.97 -9.71 -14.80
C ALA A 172 -1.22 -10.18 -13.36
N THR A 173 -2.19 -9.59 -12.66
CA THR A 173 -2.56 -10.00 -11.29
C THR A 173 -3.01 -11.47 -11.26
N VAL A 174 -3.87 -11.88 -12.20
CA VAL A 174 -4.33 -13.28 -12.30
C VAL A 174 -3.18 -14.22 -12.65
N ALA A 175 -2.28 -13.81 -13.55
CA ALA A 175 -1.10 -14.58 -13.92
C ALA A 175 -0.15 -14.77 -12.73
N ASP A 176 0.12 -13.72 -11.95
CA ASP A 176 0.96 -13.80 -10.75
C ASP A 176 0.36 -14.75 -9.71
N MET A 177 -0.97 -14.66 -9.47
CA MET A 177 -1.65 -15.59 -8.57
C MET A 177 -1.56 -17.04 -9.04
N SER A 178 -1.71 -17.27 -10.35
CA SER A 178 -1.63 -18.61 -10.94
C SER A 178 -0.20 -19.15 -10.97
N TYR A 179 0.81 -18.27 -11.01
CA TYR A 179 2.21 -18.64 -10.92
C TYR A 179 2.60 -19.04 -9.49
N VAL A 180 2.20 -18.23 -8.51
CA VAL A 180 2.57 -18.44 -7.10
C VAL A 180 1.87 -19.66 -6.50
N TYR A 181 0.59 -19.84 -6.77
CA TYR A 181 -0.23 -20.85 -6.09
C TYR A 181 -0.67 -21.98 -7.01
N GLU A 182 -0.42 -23.21 -6.57
CA GLU A 182 -1.08 -24.40 -7.11
C GLU A 182 -2.23 -24.82 -6.19
N ILE A 183 -3.30 -25.37 -6.78
CA ILE A 183 -4.46 -25.85 -6.01
C ILE A 183 -4.03 -26.83 -4.90
N ARG A 184 -2.98 -27.63 -5.13
CA ARG A 184 -2.50 -28.63 -4.16
C ARG A 184 -1.83 -28.02 -2.93
N ASP A 185 -1.33 -26.79 -3.02
CA ASP A 185 -0.60 -26.12 -1.93
C ASP A 185 -1.49 -25.87 -0.71
N PHE A 186 -2.78 -25.64 -0.94
CA PHE A 186 -3.77 -25.39 0.12
C PHE A 186 -4.20 -26.65 0.88
N ASN A 187 -3.68 -27.84 0.55
CA ASN A 187 -3.85 -29.05 1.37
C ASN A 187 -2.97 -29.04 2.63
N ALA A 188 -2.03 -28.09 2.75
CA ALA A 188 -1.23 -27.92 3.95
C ALA A 188 -2.11 -27.51 5.14
N LYS A 189 -1.91 -28.17 6.28
CA LYS A 189 -2.57 -27.86 7.54
C LYS A 189 -1.96 -26.58 8.13
N MET A 190 -2.64 -25.45 7.93
CA MET A 190 -2.20 -24.13 8.40
C MET A 190 -3.11 -23.61 9.50
N TRP A 191 -2.51 -23.00 10.53
CA TRP A 191 -3.22 -22.43 11.68
C TRP A 191 -3.93 -21.11 11.38
N SER A 192 -3.39 -20.34 10.43
CA SER A 192 -3.98 -19.08 9.98
C SER A 192 -4.09 -19.08 8.47
N MET A 193 -5.18 -18.49 7.98
CA MET A 193 -5.47 -18.35 6.56
C MET A 193 -4.63 -17.25 5.90
N ILE A 194 -3.93 -16.43 6.69
CA ILE A 194 -3.08 -15.35 6.20
C ILE A 194 -1.71 -15.89 5.77
N TYR A 195 -1.25 -16.97 6.38
CA TYR A 195 0.05 -17.55 6.05
C TYR A 195 0.07 -18.15 4.65
N VAL A 196 1.17 -17.92 3.94
CA VAL A 196 1.47 -18.53 2.64
C VAL A 196 1.67 -20.03 2.85
N PRO A 197 1.07 -20.91 2.01
CA PRO A 197 1.33 -22.34 2.08
C PRO A 197 2.83 -22.64 1.96
N PRO A 198 3.41 -23.56 2.76
CA PRO A 198 4.84 -23.83 2.76
C PRO A 198 5.42 -24.16 1.37
N ALA A 199 4.66 -24.88 0.54
CA ALA A 199 5.05 -25.23 -0.82
C ALA A 199 5.12 -24.03 -1.78
N ALA A 200 4.39 -22.94 -1.49
CA ALA A 200 4.34 -21.74 -2.31
C ALA A 200 5.35 -20.66 -1.87
N VAL A 201 6.03 -20.83 -0.73
CA VAL A 201 6.90 -19.79 -0.12
C VAL A 201 8.01 -19.35 -1.07
N ASP A 202 8.69 -20.27 -1.74
CA ASP A 202 9.81 -19.92 -2.63
C ASP A 202 9.33 -19.09 -3.84
N LYS A 203 8.22 -19.49 -4.46
CA LYS A 203 7.62 -18.76 -5.58
C LYS A 203 7.08 -17.40 -5.13
N PHE A 204 6.43 -17.36 -3.96
CA PHE A 204 5.94 -16.13 -3.35
C PHE A 204 7.08 -15.14 -3.09
N ASN A 205 8.20 -15.59 -2.53
CA ASN A 205 9.36 -14.75 -2.26
C ASN A 205 9.97 -14.17 -3.54
N GLN A 206 10.00 -14.93 -4.64
CA GLN A 206 10.45 -14.41 -5.93
C GLN A 206 9.55 -13.28 -6.44
N VAL A 207 8.22 -13.46 -6.40
CA VAL A 207 7.27 -12.42 -6.82
C VAL A 207 7.32 -11.21 -5.89
N ALA A 208 7.50 -11.42 -4.58
CA ALA A 208 7.68 -10.34 -3.61
C ALA A 208 8.93 -9.49 -3.92
N LEU A 209 10.07 -10.12 -4.24
CA LEU A 209 11.28 -9.42 -4.65
C LEU A 209 11.08 -8.63 -5.94
N LEU A 210 10.41 -9.21 -6.93
CA LEU A 210 10.06 -8.52 -8.18
C LEU A 210 9.18 -7.28 -7.92
N ASN A 211 8.18 -7.41 -7.05
CA ASN A 211 7.30 -6.30 -6.68
C ASN A 211 8.03 -5.17 -5.95
N ILE A 212 8.99 -5.50 -5.08
CA ILE A 212 9.85 -4.50 -4.44
C ILE A 212 10.67 -3.76 -5.51
N PHE A 213 11.26 -4.48 -6.46
CA PHE A 213 12.03 -3.90 -7.55
C PHE A 213 11.17 -2.98 -8.44
N ILE A 214 9.99 -3.43 -8.86
CA ILE A 214 9.02 -2.63 -9.64
C ILE A 214 8.67 -1.34 -8.88
N SER A 215 8.43 -1.44 -7.57
CA SER A 215 8.11 -0.28 -6.73
C SER A 215 9.24 0.75 -6.72
N PHE A 216 10.49 0.30 -6.57
CA PHE A 216 11.66 1.19 -6.65
C PHE A 216 11.78 1.87 -8.02
N VAL A 217 11.57 1.14 -9.11
CA VAL A 217 11.59 1.69 -10.47
C VAL A 217 10.49 2.74 -10.66
N CYS A 218 9.29 2.50 -10.14
CA CYS A 218 8.19 3.46 -10.20
C CYS A 218 8.51 4.74 -9.43
N ILE A 219 9.03 4.63 -8.20
CA ILE A 219 9.44 5.78 -7.38
C ILE A 219 10.51 6.60 -8.11
N ALA A 220 11.55 5.95 -8.63
CA ALA A 220 12.61 6.62 -9.38
C ALA A 220 12.05 7.33 -10.63
N THR A 221 11.15 6.67 -11.36
CA THR A 221 10.50 7.26 -12.54
C THR A 221 9.68 8.49 -12.16
N PHE A 222 8.88 8.44 -11.10
CA PHE A 222 8.12 9.59 -10.63
C PHE A 222 9.02 10.76 -10.22
N GLN A 223 10.14 10.50 -9.55
CA GLN A 223 11.12 11.54 -9.22
C GLN A 223 11.73 12.18 -10.48
N MET A 224 12.09 11.36 -11.47
CA MET A 224 12.65 11.84 -12.73
C MET A 224 11.63 12.64 -13.54
N LEU A 225 10.38 12.18 -13.63
CA LEU A 225 9.28 12.90 -14.28
C LEU A 225 8.96 14.22 -13.59
N SER A 226 9.00 14.27 -12.25
CA SER A 226 8.82 15.52 -11.49
C SER A 226 9.88 16.55 -11.89
N ARG A 227 11.16 16.16 -11.85
CA ARG A 227 12.29 17.03 -12.25
C ARG A 227 12.23 17.45 -13.71
N TYR A 228 11.79 16.56 -14.60
CA TYR A 228 11.62 16.88 -16.01
C TYR A 228 10.53 17.94 -16.23
N ASN A 229 9.39 17.80 -15.56
CA ASN A 229 8.30 18.75 -15.65
C ASN A 229 8.72 20.13 -15.12
N GLU A 230 9.41 20.19 -13.98
CA GLU A 230 9.93 21.45 -13.43
C GLU A 230 10.77 22.23 -14.45
N LYS A 231 11.71 21.57 -15.13
CA LYS A 231 12.57 22.19 -16.15
C LYS A 231 11.80 22.67 -17.38
N LYS A 232 10.71 22.00 -17.75
CA LYS A 232 9.91 22.35 -18.93
C LYS A 232 9.08 23.62 -18.71
N TYR A 233 8.65 23.88 -17.48
CA TYR A 233 7.81 25.04 -17.13
C TYR A 233 8.58 26.25 -16.58
N SER A 234 9.90 26.12 -16.37
CA SER A 234 10.77 27.22 -15.94
C SER A 234 11.30 28.10 -17.09
N VAL A 235 10.90 27.83 -18.33
CA VAL A 235 11.27 28.57 -19.55
C VAL A 235 10.03 29.31 -20.06
#